data_AF-A0A1F5ECF4-F1
#
_entry.id   AF-A0A1F5ECF4-F1
#
_cell.length_a   1.000
_cell.length_b   1.000
_cell.length_c   1.000
_cell.angle_alpha   90.00
_cell.angle_beta   90.00
_cell.angle_gamma   90.00
#
_symmetry.space_group_name_H-M   'P 1'
#
loop_
_entity.id
_entity.type
_entity.pdbx_description
1 polymer ?
#
loop_
_entity_poly.entity_id
_entity_poly.type
_entity_poly.pdbx_seq_one_letter_code
_entity_poly.pdbx_strand_id
1 'polypeptide(L)'
;MSSELRLLLRDLRQAQELSQDELAHQLGISRQSIISLEQGAYLPSFPLLITIIEFFNCDLEELVEGLGQNAAQLPSSDEVPIQMIEQPATSSLFGAINVYENESEYEVQVQAPGLKENELNLEFSGDTLTITAQTAVDRNDATKKLIRREWEHDSFSRQVRFAHPIKEEKVEAKLSDGTLRVTAPKVEPVKPKVKKIEVKK
;
A
#
# COMPACT_ATOMS: atom_id res chain seq x y z
N MET A 1 -10.20 12.89 0.03
CA MET A 1 -9.90 11.79 -0.92
C MET A 1 -11.15 11.18 -1.56
N SER A 2 -12.08 10.54 -0.84
CA SER A 2 -13.26 9.89 -1.49
C SER A 2 -14.42 10.84 -1.83
N SER A 3 -14.45 12.04 -1.26
CA SER A 3 -15.53 13.02 -1.44
C SER A 3 -15.34 13.97 -2.63
N GLU A 4 -14.10 14.23 -3.05
CA GLU A 4 -13.79 15.25 -4.08
C GLU A 4 -14.03 14.73 -5.51
N LEU A 5 -13.61 13.50 -5.81
CA LEU A 5 -13.85 12.82 -7.10
C LEU A 5 -15.34 12.63 -7.41
N ARG A 6 -16.15 12.48 -6.35
CA ARG A 6 -17.60 12.24 -6.42
C ARG A 6 -18.36 13.44 -7.02
N LEU A 7 -18.04 14.64 -6.54
CA LEU A 7 -18.71 15.87 -6.95
C LEU A 7 -18.32 16.24 -8.38
N LEU A 8 -17.05 16.06 -8.71
CA LEU A 8 -16.52 16.50 -9.99
C LEU A 8 -17.02 15.69 -11.19
N LEU A 9 -17.12 14.36 -11.10
CA LEU A 9 -17.61 13.56 -12.23
C LEU A 9 -19.05 13.94 -12.61
N ARG A 10 -19.88 14.21 -11.59
CA ARG A 10 -21.26 14.66 -11.80
C ARG A 10 -21.30 16.05 -12.41
N ASP A 11 -20.49 16.96 -11.91
CA ASP A 11 -20.45 18.36 -12.37
C ASP A 11 -19.90 18.46 -13.80
N LEU A 12 -18.83 17.72 -14.13
CA LEU A 12 -18.29 17.61 -15.49
C LEU A 12 -19.29 17.02 -16.48
N ARG A 13 -20.01 15.98 -16.08
CA ARG A 13 -21.08 15.39 -16.89
C ARG A 13 -22.20 16.40 -17.16
N GLN A 14 -22.63 17.11 -16.13
CA GLN A 14 -23.69 18.12 -16.26
C GLN A 14 -23.26 19.34 -17.07
N ALA A 15 -22.00 19.76 -16.97
CA ALA A 15 -21.42 20.85 -17.76
C ALA A 15 -21.39 20.54 -19.26
N GLN A 16 -21.27 19.27 -19.63
CA GLN A 16 -21.35 18.80 -21.02
C GLN A 16 -22.75 18.30 -21.42
N GLU A 17 -23.79 18.54 -20.60
CA GLU A 17 -25.18 18.14 -20.83
C GLU A 17 -25.40 16.63 -21.07
N LEU A 18 -24.49 15.77 -20.59
CA LEU A 18 -24.55 14.33 -20.80
C LEU A 18 -25.46 13.64 -19.77
N SER A 19 -26.22 12.63 -20.19
CA SER A 19 -26.87 11.69 -19.27
C SER A 19 -25.87 10.65 -18.74
N GLN A 20 -26.21 9.98 -17.63
CA GLN A 20 -25.37 8.91 -17.06
C GLN A 20 -25.21 7.73 -18.04
N ASP A 21 -26.22 7.48 -18.88
CA ASP A 21 -26.21 6.44 -19.91
C ASP A 21 -25.29 6.80 -21.08
N GLU A 22 -25.32 8.06 -21.52
CA GLU A 22 -24.44 8.55 -22.60
C GLU A 22 -22.98 8.56 -22.15
N LEU A 23 -22.70 9.02 -20.93
CA LEU A 23 -21.34 8.98 -20.39
C LEU A 23 -20.83 7.55 -20.24
N ALA A 24 -21.68 6.62 -19.79
CA ALA A 24 -21.32 5.21 -19.68
C ALA A 24 -20.94 4.61 -21.04
N HIS A 25 -21.71 4.92 -22.09
CA HIS A 25 -21.43 4.47 -23.46
C HIS A 25 -20.10 5.03 -23.98
N GLN A 26 -19.79 6.30 -23.71
CA GLN A 26 -18.55 6.94 -24.15
C GLN A 26 -17.31 6.40 -23.42
N LEU A 27 -17.44 6.11 -22.12
CA LEU A 27 -16.35 5.54 -21.32
C LEU A 27 -16.24 4.01 -21.44
N GLY A 28 -17.12 3.35 -22.21
CA GLY A 28 -17.10 1.90 -22.39
C GLY A 28 -17.44 1.11 -21.12
N ILE A 29 -18.16 1.70 -20.17
CA ILE A 29 -18.54 1.08 -18.90
C ILE A 29 -20.06 0.99 -18.75
N SER A 30 -20.52 0.29 -17.70
CA SER A 30 -21.96 0.20 -17.44
C SER A 30 -22.50 1.50 -16.83
N ARG A 31 -23.78 1.82 -17.11
CA ARG A 31 -24.52 2.88 -16.42
C ARG A 31 -24.43 2.76 -14.90
N GLN A 32 -24.50 1.52 -14.39
CA GLN A 32 -24.40 1.24 -12.97
C GLN A 32 -23.04 1.65 -12.39
N SER A 33 -21.96 1.52 -13.17
CA SER A 33 -20.62 1.99 -12.80
C SER A 33 -20.59 3.52 -12.65
N ILE A 34 -21.20 4.27 -13.59
CA ILE A 34 -21.30 5.74 -13.48
C ILE A 34 -22.10 6.15 -12.24
N ILE A 35 -23.23 5.49 -11.97
CA ILE A 35 -24.04 5.74 -10.77
C ILE A 35 -23.22 5.52 -9.49
N SER A 36 -22.53 4.39 -9.41
CA SER A 36 -21.70 4.06 -8.25
C SER A 36 -20.52 5.02 -8.08
N LEU A 37 -19.92 5.50 -9.17
CA LEU A 37 -18.86 6.51 -9.15
C LEU A 37 -19.39 7.88 -8.67
N GLU A 38 -20.52 8.35 -9.21
CA GLU A 38 -21.15 9.62 -8.78
C GLU A 38 -21.71 9.56 -7.34
N GLN A 39 -22.01 8.37 -6.84
CA GLN A 39 -22.40 8.14 -5.45
C GLN A 39 -21.20 8.01 -4.51
N GLY A 40 -19.98 7.85 -5.05
CA GLY A 40 -18.76 7.63 -4.28
C GLY A 40 -18.70 6.24 -3.63
N ALA A 41 -19.40 5.25 -4.18
CA ALA A 41 -19.46 3.89 -3.64
C ALA A 41 -18.10 3.16 -3.75
N TYR A 42 -17.25 3.54 -4.70
CA TYR A 42 -15.88 3.05 -4.86
C TYR A 42 -15.02 4.03 -5.66
N LEU A 43 -13.70 3.89 -5.59
CA LEU A 43 -12.75 4.66 -6.40
C LEU A 43 -12.51 3.98 -7.75
N PRO A 44 -12.54 4.72 -8.88
CA PRO A 44 -12.25 4.14 -10.19
C PRO A 44 -10.84 3.56 -10.22
N SER A 45 -10.64 2.48 -10.98
CA SER A 45 -9.31 1.96 -11.26
C SER A 45 -8.50 2.98 -12.06
N PHE A 46 -7.17 2.92 -11.95
CA PHE A 46 -6.29 3.84 -12.68
C PHE A 46 -6.55 3.91 -14.20
N PRO A 47 -6.78 2.78 -14.92
CA PRO A 47 -7.14 2.85 -16.34
C PRO A 47 -8.45 3.61 -16.61
N LEU A 48 -9.46 3.43 -15.74
CA LEU A 48 -10.73 4.14 -15.86
C LEU A 48 -10.57 5.63 -15.55
N LEU A 49 -9.71 5.97 -14.59
CA LEU A 49 -9.36 7.36 -14.27
C LEU A 49 -8.75 8.07 -15.48
N ILE A 50 -7.76 7.45 -16.14
CA ILE A 50 -7.14 8.00 -17.35
C ILE A 50 -8.18 8.17 -18.47
N THR A 51 -9.08 7.19 -18.63
CA THR A 51 -10.15 7.28 -19.65
C THR A 51 -11.10 8.46 -19.38
N ILE A 52 -11.43 8.73 -18.11
CA ILE A 52 -12.26 9.86 -17.71
C ILE A 52 -11.54 11.19 -18.00
N ILE A 53 -10.25 11.29 -17.65
CA ILE A 53 -9.41 12.48 -17.90
C ILE A 53 -9.32 12.77 -19.40
N GLU A 54 -9.04 11.76 -20.22
CA GLU A 54 -8.99 11.88 -21.68
C GLU A 54 -10.34 12.32 -22.27
N PHE A 55 -11.45 11.76 -21.75
CA PHE A 55 -12.79 12.09 -22.24
C PHE A 55 -13.19 13.53 -21.93
N PHE A 56 -12.94 14.00 -20.71
CA PHE A 56 -13.28 15.36 -20.30
C PHE A 56 -12.22 16.40 -20.69
N ASN A 57 -11.07 15.95 -21.21
CA ASN A 57 -9.90 16.79 -21.50
C ASN A 57 -9.56 17.71 -20.31
N CYS A 58 -9.62 17.13 -19.11
CA CYS A 58 -9.28 17.81 -17.87
C CYS A 58 -7.98 17.23 -17.34
N ASP A 59 -7.11 18.06 -16.77
CA ASP A 59 -5.91 17.55 -16.12
C ASP A 59 -6.25 16.76 -14.86
N LEU A 60 -5.39 15.83 -14.44
CA LEU A 60 -5.58 15.09 -13.18
C LEU A 60 -5.72 16.05 -11.98
N GLU A 61 -5.05 17.21 -12.05
CA GLU A 61 -5.15 18.30 -11.10
C GLU A 61 -6.56 18.92 -11.12
N GLU A 62 -7.14 19.24 -12.28
CA GLU A 62 -8.56 19.65 -12.36
C GLU A 62 -9.52 18.54 -11.92
N LEU A 63 -9.16 17.27 -12.15
CA LEU A 63 -9.91 16.10 -11.71
C LEU A 63 -9.91 15.92 -10.17
N VAL A 64 -8.94 16.53 -9.51
CA VAL A 64 -8.64 16.36 -8.08
C VAL A 64 -8.76 17.66 -7.28
N GLU A 65 -8.82 18.84 -7.90
CA GLU A 65 -8.60 20.10 -7.18
C GLU A 65 -9.78 21.08 -7.19
N GLY A 66 -10.46 21.10 -6.05
CA GLY A 66 -10.78 22.34 -5.35
C GLY A 66 -9.58 22.91 -4.55
N LEU A 67 -8.34 22.59 -4.93
CA LEU A 67 -7.11 23.17 -4.38
C LEU A 67 -6.56 24.17 -5.40
N GLY A 68 -6.90 25.46 -5.29
CA GLY A 68 -6.27 26.46 -6.16
C GLY A 68 -7.00 27.79 -6.29
N GLN A 69 -8.26 27.87 -5.90
CA GLN A 69 -9.03 29.12 -5.96
C GLN A 69 -8.92 29.90 -4.62
N ASN A 70 -7.71 30.35 -4.29
CA ASN A 70 -7.47 31.47 -3.35
C ASN A 70 -6.07 32.08 -3.51
N ALA A 71 -5.62 32.28 -4.75
CA ALA A 71 -4.35 32.94 -5.06
C ALA A 71 -4.41 34.49 -5.02
N ALA A 72 -5.38 35.09 -4.31
CA ALA A 72 -5.54 36.54 -4.24
C ALA A 72 -5.89 37.03 -2.83
N GLN A 73 -4.97 36.82 -1.88
CA GLN A 73 -4.65 37.78 -0.81
C GLN A 73 -3.39 37.25 -0.08
N LEU A 74 -2.20 37.80 -0.36
CA LEU A 74 -1.02 37.54 0.47
C LEU A 74 -1.19 38.31 1.80
N PRO A 75 -1.22 37.65 2.97
CA PRO A 75 -1.20 38.37 4.24
C PRO A 75 0.17 39.05 4.44
N SER A 76 0.16 40.20 5.09
CA SER A 76 1.37 40.91 5.51
C SER A 76 2.25 40.04 6.41
N SER A 77 3.56 40.28 6.36
CA SER A 77 4.68 39.49 6.89
C SER A 77 4.59 39.01 8.35
N ASP A 78 3.62 39.50 9.14
CA ASP A 78 3.50 39.23 10.57
C ASP A 78 2.46 38.16 10.94
N GLU A 79 1.70 37.61 9.97
CA GLU A 79 0.68 36.57 10.23
C GLU A 79 0.76 35.35 9.30
N VAL A 80 1.95 34.94 8.87
CA VAL A 80 2.09 33.71 8.07
C VAL A 80 2.36 32.52 8.99
N PRO A 81 1.38 31.66 9.32
CA PRO A 81 1.69 30.37 9.94
C PRO A 81 2.57 29.58 8.98
N ILE A 82 3.50 28.78 9.51
CA ILE A 82 4.40 27.90 8.73
C ILE A 82 3.53 27.05 7.79
N GLN A 83 3.45 27.47 6.52
CA GLN A 83 2.80 26.70 5.47
C GLN A 83 3.85 25.83 4.82
N MET A 84 3.71 24.54 5.03
CA MET A 84 4.43 23.55 4.27
C MET A 84 3.86 23.45 2.87
N ILE A 85 4.75 23.48 1.88
CA ILE A 85 4.48 22.87 0.60
C ILE A 85 4.65 21.37 0.82
N GLU A 86 3.54 20.63 0.90
CA GLU A 86 3.59 19.17 0.93
C GLU A 86 4.09 18.68 -0.42
N GLN A 87 5.37 18.31 -0.48
CA GLN A 87 5.82 17.38 -1.51
C GLN A 87 5.43 15.98 -1.04
N PRO A 88 4.67 15.19 -1.83
CA PRO A 88 4.39 13.82 -1.45
C PRO A 88 5.72 13.06 -1.35
N ALA A 89 6.13 12.74 -0.13
CA ALA A 89 7.20 11.78 0.09
C ALA A 89 6.69 10.40 -0.36
N THR A 90 6.85 10.12 -1.64
CA THR A 90 6.64 8.81 -2.25
C THR A 90 7.51 7.77 -1.54
N SER A 91 6.92 6.62 -1.22
CA SER A 91 7.51 5.44 -0.54
C SER A 91 7.75 5.61 0.97
N SER A 92 6.74 5.27 1.79
CA SER A 92 6.99 4.91 3.18
C SER A 92 7.94 3.70 3.22
N LEU A 93 9.08 3.84 3.91
CA LEU A 93 9.98 2.73 4.19
C LEU A 93 9.35 1.71 5.16
N PHE A 94 8.20 2.03 5.76
CA PHE A 94 7.48 1.12 6.66
C PHE A 94 7.06 -0.15 5.92
N GLY A 95 7.51 -1.30 6.42
CA GLY A 95 7.33 -2.59 5.77
C GLY A 95 8.20 -2.80 4.52
N ALA A 96 9.21 -1.98 4.24
CA ALA A 96 10.21 -2.27 3.22
C ALA A 96 10.99 -3.54 3.60
N ILE A 97 11.30 -4.39 2.62
CA ILE A 97 11.93 -5.70 2.85
C ILE A 97 13.24 -5.87 2.10
N ASN A 98 14.19 -6.57 2.73
CA ASN A 98 15.37 -7.16 2.07
C ASN A 98 15.32 -8.68 2.28
N VAL A 99 15.74 -9.44 1.27
CA VAL A 99 15.82 -10.90 1.33
C VAL A 99 17.21 -11.33 0.90
N TYR A 100 17.88 -12.11 1.74
CA TYR A 100 19.18 -12.70 1.47
C TYR A 100 19.06 -14.22 1.47
N GLU A 101 19.83 -14.85 0.59
CA GLU A 101 19.93 -16.31 0.50
C GLU A 101 21.41 -16.69 0.50
N ASN A 102 21.77 -17.67 1.31
CA ASN A 102 23.06 -18.35 1.23
C ASN A 102 22.86 -19.87 1.14
N GLU A 103 23.92 -20.66 1.20
CA GLU A 103 23.82 -22.13 1.07
C GLU A 103 23.01 -22.79 2.20
N SER A 104 23.03 -22.20 3.40
CA SER A 104 22.46 -22.78 4.61
C SER A 104 21.09 -22.23 4.99
N GLU A 105 20.75 -21.00 4.65
CA GLU A 105 19.56 -20.31 5.17
C GLU A 105 19.10 -19.13 4.28
N TYR A 106 17.88 -18.68 4.58
CA TYR A 106 17.33 -17.40 4.14
C TYR A 106 17.33 -16.41 5.31
N GLU A 107 17.58 -15.14 5.01
CA GLU A 107 17.40 -14.04 5.95
C GLU A 107 16.45 -13.00 5.34
N VAL A 108 15.39 -12.64 6.06
CA VAL A 108 14.44 -11.59 5.66
C VAL A 108 14.53 -10.46 6.67
N GLN A 109 14.77 -9.23 6.21
CA GLN A 109 14.76 -8.03 7.03
C GLN A 109 13.58 -7.15 6.64
N VAL A 110 12.85 -6.62 7.62
CA VAL A 110 11.69 -5.73 7.42
C VAL A 110 11.85 -4.47 8.27
N GLN A 111 11.69 -3.31 7.66
CA GLN A 111 11.61 -2.04 8.37
C GLN A 111 10.29 -1.96 9.14
N ALA A 112 10.40 -1.93 10.46
CA ALA A 112 9.30 -1.99 11.42
C ALA A 112 9.49 -0.98 12.59
N PRO A 113 9.83 0.30 12.32
CA PRO A 113 10.08 1.26 13.39
C PRO A 113 8.82 1.52 14.23
N GLY A 114 8.99 1.49 15.55
CA GLY A 114 7.91 1.77 16.50
C GLY A 114 6.90 0.64 16.72
N LEU A 115 7.03 -0.49 16.02
CA LEU A 115 6.20 -1.67 16.26
C LEU A 115 6.64 -2.42 17.51
N LYS A 116 5.67 -2.99 18.22
CA LYS A 116 5.87 -3.96 19.28
C LYS A 116 5.72 -5.37 18.74
N GLU A 117 6.28 -6.35 19.45
CA GLU A 117 6.21 -7.76 19.06
C GLU A 117 4.76 -8.26 18.89
N ASN A 118 3.84 -7.79 19.71
CA ASN A 118 2.42 -8.16 19.66
C ASN A 118 1.62 -7.47 18.54
N GLU A 119 2.23 -6.54 17.80
CA GLU A 119 1.63 -5.86 16.64
C GLU A 119 2.09 -6.47 15.31
N LEU A 120 2.93 -7.50 15.39
CA LEU A 120 3.46 -8.27 14.26
C LEU A 120 2.90 -9.69 14.29
N ASN A 121 2.49 -10.17 13.12
CA ASN A 121 2.13 -11.56 12.91
C ASN A 121 2.97 -12.14 11.76
N LEU A 122 3.61 -13.28 12.02
CA LEU A 122 4.47 -14.00 11.09
C LEU A 122 3.89 -15.40 10.91
N GLU A 123 3.57 -15.76 9.68
CA GLU A 123 2.96 -17.05 9.35
C GLU A 123 3.72 -17.72 8.21
N PHE A 124 3.96 -19.03 8.36
CA PHE A 124 4.40 -19.88 7.27
C PHE A 124 3.24 -20.69 6.72
N SER A 125 3.11 -20.69 5.39
CA SER A 125 2.21 -21.59 4.68
C SER A 125 2.96 -22.23 3.51
N GLY A 126 3.35 -23.49 3.67
CA GLY A 126 4.15 -24.22 2.68
C GLY A 126 5.53 -23.60 2.50
N ASP A 127 5.78 -22.98 1.35
CA ASP A 127 7.06 -22.34 1.02
C ASP A 127 7.05 -20.80 1.17
N THR A 128 5.98 -20.25 1.74
CA THR A 128 5.75 -18.80 1.79
C THR A 128 5.67 -18.28 3.22
N LEU A 129 6.53 -17.32 3.55
CA LEU A 129 6.48 -16.49 4.74
C LEU A 129 5.57 -15.29 4.49
N THR A 130 4.56 -15.09 5.34
CA THR A 130 3.72 -13.89 5.39
C THR A 130 4.03 -13.10 6.65
N ILE A 131 4.30 -11.80 6.50
CA ILE A 131 4.59 -10.87 7.59
C ILE A 131 3.55 -9.75 7.52
N THR A 132 2.71 -9.65 8.53
CA THR A 132 1.71 -8.60 8.65
C THR A 132 1.95 -7.78 9.91
N ALA A 133 1.75 -6.48 9.81
CA ALA A 133 1.68 -5.59 10.96
C ALA A 133 0.39 -4.78 10.91
N GLN A 134 -0.19 -4.52 12.07
CA GLN A 134 -1.30 -3.59 12.22
C GLN A 134 -1.07 -2.80 13.50
N THR A 135 -0.98 -1.47 13.40
CA THR A 135 -0.83 -0.64 14.58
C THR A 135 -2.21 -0.34 15.18
N ALA A 136 -2.26 -0.25 16.49
CA ALA A 136 -3.38 0.43 17.13
C ALA A 136 -3.24 1.92 16.82
N VAL A 137 -4.04 2.43 15.88
CA VAL A 137 -4.12 3.87 15.66
C VAL A 137 -4.65 4.49 16.96
N ASP A 138 -3.79 5.22 17.68
CA ASP A 138 -4.19 6.08 18.81
C ASP A 138 -5.05 7.21 18.23
N ARG A 139 -6.32 6.89 18.00
CA ARG A 139 -7.33 7.84 17.56
C ARG A 139 -7.69 8.72 18.75
N ASN A 140 -7.05 9.88 18.78
CA ASN A 140 -7.39 11.04 19.59
C ASN A 140 -7.26 10.85 21.10
N ASP A 141 -6.12 11.27 21.63
CA ASP A 141 -6.11 11.92 22.93
C ASP A 141 -6.98 13.18 22.83
N ALA A 142 -8.23 13.12 23.31
CA ALA A 142 -9.19 14.23 23.20
C ALA A 142 -8.72 15.54 23.85
N THR A 143 -7.61 15.49 24.61
CA THR A 143 -6.97 16.64 25.24
C THR A 143 -5.92 17.32 24.35
N LYS A 144 -5.51 16.70 23.24
CA LYS A 144 -4.43 17.21 22.36
C LYS A 144 -4.94 17.50 20.97
N LYS A 145 -4.69 18.73 20.51
CA LYS A 145 -4.87 19.10 19.10
C LYS A 145 -3.65 18.63 18.31
N LEU A 146 -3.83 17.64 17.44
CA LEU A 146 -2.81 17.25 16.46
C LEU A 146 -2.56 18.42 15.51
N ILE A 147 -1.39 19.05 15.60
CA ILE A 147 -1.01 20.18 14.73
C ILE A 147 -0.37 19.73 13.42
N ARG A 148 0.24 18.53 13.39
CA ARG A 148 0.98 17.98 12.26
C ARG A 148 1.23 16.49 12.44
N ARG A 149 1.14 15.71 11.36
CA ARG A 149 1.47 14.29 11.30
C ARG A 149 2.29 14.05 10.03
N GLU A 150 3.50 13.52 10.17
CA GLU A 150 4.44 13.31 9.04
C GLU A 150 4.53 11.84 8.61
N TRP A 151 4.07 10.93 9.46
CA TRP A 151 4.01 9.50 9.19
C TRP A 151 2.65 8.95 9.62
N GLU A 152 2.18 7.93 8.91
CA GLU A 152 1.03 7.12 9.29
C GLU A 152 1.43 5.66 9.10
N HIS A 153 1.46 4.90 10.19
CA HIS A 153 1.87 3.50 10.21
C HIS A 153 0.63 2.65 10.44
N ASP A 154 -0.29 2.52 9.49
CA ASP A 154 -1.56 1.83 9.78
C ASP A 154 -1.42 0.31 9.77
N SER A 155 -0.75 -0.21 8.75
CA SER A 155 -0.48 -1.64 8.60
C SER A 155 0.48 -1.91 7.44
N PHE A 156 1.07 -3.11 7.40
CA PHE A 156 1.67 -3.65 6.19
C PHE A 156 1.41 -5.14 6.05
N SER A 157 1.54 -5.67 4.83
CA SER A 157 1.59 -7.11 4.55
C SER A 157 2.67 -7.38 3.49
N ARG A 158 3.54 -8.34 3.78
CA ARG A 158 4.65 -8.76 2.92
C ARG A 158 4.70 -10.26 2.84
N GLN A 159 4.98 -10.77 1.65
CA GLN A 159 5.11 -12.19 1.40
C GLN A 159 6.45 -12.48 0.74
N VAL A 160 7.14 -13.51 1.24
CA VAL A 160 8.40 -14.00 0.68
C VAL A 160 8.26 -15.49 0.46
N ARG A 161 8.42 -15.91 -0.80
CA ARG A 161 8.41 -17.32 -1.19
C ARG A 161 9.83 -17.85 -1.30
N PHE A 162 10.12 -18.94 -0.60
CA PHE A 162 11.43 -19.59 -0.64
C PHE A 162 11.51 -20.63 -1.74
N ALA A 163 12.65 -20.67 -2.43
CA ALA A 163 12.88 -21.62 -3.53
C ALA A 163 13.17 -23.04 -3.02
N HIS A 164 13.68 -23.17 -1.79
CA HIS A 164 14.03 -24.44 -1.17
C HIS A 164 13.29 -24.62 0.16
N PRO A 165 12.96 -25.86 0.55
CA PRO A 165 12.36 -26.14 1.84
C PRO A 165 13.22 -25.66 3.01
N ILE A 166 12.56 -25.16 4.05
CA ILE A 166 13.18 -24.71 5.30
C ILE A 166 12.82 -25.61 6.47
N LYS A 167 13.59 -25.54 7.54
CA LYS A 167 13.32 -26.17 8.83
C LYS A 167 12.44 -25.22 9.65
N GLU A 168 11.12 -25.25 9.40
CA GLU A 168 10.16 -24.32 10.02
C GLU A 168 10.28 -24.27 11.56
N GLU A 169 10.57 -25.40 12.19
CA GLU A 169 10.74 -25.53 13.64
C GLU A 169 11.99 -24.82 14.19
N LYS A 170 12.88 -24.37 13.30
CA LYS A 170 14.12 -23.65 13.62
C LYS A 170 14.13 -22.23 13.10
N VAL A 171 13.01 -21.72 12.62
CA VAL A 171 12.90 -20.32 12.23
C VAL A 171 12.98 -19.44 13.49
N GLU A 172 13.82 -18.40 13.43
CA GLU A 172 13.92 -17.39 14.48
C GLU A 172 13.53 -16.02 13.93
N ALA A 173 12.86 -15.21 14.75
CA ALA A 173 12.54 -13.82 14.46
C ALA A 173 13.01 -12.93 15.61
N LYS A 174 13.65 -11.80 15.28
CA LYS A 174 14.14 -10.81 16.25
C LYS A 174 13.79 -9.40 15.78
N LEU A 175 13.17 -8.62 16.67
CA LEU A 175 12.90 -7.20 16.44
C LEU A 175 13.90 -6.37 17.25
N SER A 176 14.76 -5.62 16.57
CA SER A 176 15.76 -4.75 17.19
C SER A 176 15.98 -3.51 16.36
N ASP A 177 16.12 -2.35 17.01
CA ASP A 177 16.43 -1.07 16.35
C ASP A 177 15.47 -0.73 15.20
N GLY A 178 14.18 -1.06 15.36
CA GLY A 178 13.14 -0.82 14.35
C GLY A 178 13.23 -1.72 13.12
N THR A 179 14.01 -2.80 13.16
CA THR A 179 14.11 -3.79 12.09
C THR A 179 13.75 -5.19 12.60
N LEU A 180 12.78 -5.83 11.94
CA LEU A 180 12.47 -7.24 12.13
C LEU A 180 13.39 -8.09 11.25
N ARG A 181 14.15 -9.00 11.85
CA ARG A 181 14.99 -9.98 11.16
C ARG A 181 14.43 -11.37 11.36
N VAL A 182 14.17 -12.09 10.28
CA VAL A 182 13.71 -13.48 10.26
C VAL A 182 14.79 -14.35 9.62
N THR A 183 15.26 -15.36 10.35
CA THR A 183 16.25 -16.33 9.86
C THR A 183 15.57 -17.69 9.68
N ALA A 184 15.63 -18.23 8.47
CA ALA A 184 14.97 -19.47 8.08
C ALA A 184 15.98 -20.48 7.52
N PRO A 185 16.46 -21.44 8.34
CA PRO A 185 17.43 -22.45 7.91
C PRO A 185 16.86 -23.40 6.84
N LYS A 186 17.65 -23.70 5.81
CA LYS A 186 17.29 -24.65 4.75
C LYS A 186 17.31 -26.09 5.27
N VAL A 187 16.45 -26.93 4.70
CA VAL A 187 16.55 -28.39 4.84
C VAL A 187 17.78 -28.85 4.07
N GLU A 188 18.69 -29.57 4.73
CA GLU A 188 19.84 -30.13 4.04
C GLU A 188 19.36 -31.09 2.94
N PRO A 189 19.92 -31.02 1.71
CA PRO A 189 19.57 -31.96 0.67
C PRO A 189 19.92 -33.37 1.16
N VAL A 190 18.91 -34.23 1.29
CA VAL A 190 19.12 -35.64 1.59
C VAL A 190 19.93 -36.21 0.42
N LYS A 191 21.24 -36.42 0.62
CA LYS A 191 22.08 -37.10 -0.38
C LYS A 191 21.39 -38.43 -0.72
N PRO A 192 21.05 -38.69 -2.00
CA PRO A 192 20.36 -39.91 -2.36
C PRO A 192 21.23 -41.10 -1.93
N LYS A 193 20.66 -41.99 -1.09
CA LYS A 193 21.32 -43.23 -0.70
C LYS A 193 21.39 -44.13 -1.94
N VAL A 194 22.50 -44.09 -2.66
CA VAL A 194 22.75 -44.99 -3.78
C VAL A 194 22.92 -46.41 -3.22
N LYS A 195 21.88 -47.24 -3.30
CA LYS A 195 22.01 -48.68 -3.04
C LYS A 195 22.62 -49.34 -4.28
N LYS A 196 23.83 -49.87 -4.13
CA LYS A 196 24.42 -50.76 -5.13
C LYS A 196 23.59 -52.05 -5.14
N ILE A 197 22.98 -52.37 -6.29
CA ILE A 197 22.24 -53.62 -6.47
C ILE A 197 23.22 -54.66 -7.02
N GLU A 198 23.41 -55.78 -6.31
CA GLU A 198 24.19 -56.90 -6.81
C GLU A 198 23.36 -57.78 -7.73
N VAL A 199 23.88 -58.08 -8.91
CA VAL A 199 23.28 -59.04 -9.84
C VAL A 199 23.67 -60.45 -9.39
N LYS A 200 22.69 -61.26 -8.98
CA LYS A 200 22.90 -62.68 -8.65
C LYS A 200 22.94 -63.52 -9.94
N LYS A 201 23.89 -64.46 -10.02
CA LYS A 201 23.91 -65.54 -11.02
C LYS A 201 23.11 -66.73 -10.52
#